data_AF-A0A4Y2NGQ1-F1
#
_entry.id   AF-A0A4Y2NGQ1-F1
#
_cell.length_a   1.000
_cell.length_b   1.000
_cell.length_c   1.000
_cell.angle_alpha   90.00
_cell.angle_beta   90.00
_cell.angle_gamma   90.00
#
_symmetry.space_group_name_H-M   'P 1'
#
loop_
_entity.id
_entity.type
_entity.pdbx_description
1 polymer ?
#
loop_
_entity_poly.entity_id
_entity_poly.type
_entity_poly.pdbx_seq_one_letter_code
_entity_poly.pdbx_strand_id
1 'polypeptide(L)'
;MREKGVIKSINNLSNRQQRIRRKEWKKDSRNYRKRKSLQQAKETPEAEETRVGSRGSPRIQSGRKVAKRTYSSLSEVQAAHFGASKKQLSLYTGVLYFKENTKDLDENAEADNGTKNLSFCTVSENLDHGAHAVWAHLKPILEELVPNNVSSKVDSVHFWTDGPSSQYKNRFNFFYLTELLPILCPSIKRSTWNFSAADHGKGPMDGVGGALKRMADTLVVRGTDITDSDSFLQNLKKTETTVKLYKIENTDIANLKEKSKDIPQISNIMQKHQIIWNTIEKKKITIQDLSCFSCIQEDVCSHFITKKRHVLMNSILFHTNINLKFYSRTWLV
;
A
#
# COMPACT_ATOMS: atom_id res chain seq x y z
N MET A 1 -13.97 -1.15 38.33
CA MET A 1 -12.91 -1.80 39.12
C MET A 1 -11.71 -0.88 39.20
N ARG A 2 -11.74 0.00 40.19
CA ARG A 2 -10.59 0.76 40.66
C ARG A 2 -10.26 0.19 42.03
N GLU A 3 -9.00 -0.02 42.33
CA GLU A 3 -8.54 -0.29 43.68
C GLU A 3 -7.61 0.87 44.01
N LYS A 4 -7.97 1.66 45.02
CA LYS A 4 -7.28 2.91 45.38
C LYS A 4 -7.10 3.90 44.21
N GLY A 5 -8.11 4.06 43.37
CA GLY A 5 -8.13 5.07 42.30
C GLY A 5 -7.34 4.74 41.03
N VAL A 6 -6.50 3.71 41.02
CA VAL A 6 -5.70 3.32 39.85
C VAL A 6 -6.46 2.30 38.98
N ILE A 7 -6.44 2.51 37.66
CA ILE A 7 -7.06 1.60 36.68
C ILE A 7 -6.15 0.38 36.56
N LYS A 8 -6.65 -0.81 36.92
CA LYS A 8 -5.89 -2.07 36.75
C LYS A 8 -5.56 -2.31 35.26
N SER A 9 -4.31 -2.66 34.99
CA SER A 9 -3.86 -3.21 33.69
C SER A 9 -4.69 -4.45 33.34
N ILE A 10 -4.92 -4.69 32.04
CA ILE A 10 -5.74 -5.80 31.53
C ILE A 10 -5.23 -7.17 32.03
N ASN A 11 -3.92 -7.32 32.18
CA ASN A 11 -3.30 -8.55 32.66
C ASN A 11 -3.56 -8.83 34.14
N ASN A 12 -3.99 -7.81 34.91
CA ASN A 12 -4.25 -7.90 36.35
C ASN A 12 -5.75 -8.00 36.68
N LEU A 13 -6.59 -8.24 35.66
CA LEU A 13 -8.04 -8.42 35.81
C LEU A 13 -8.40 -9.90 35.79
N SER A 14 -9.31 -10.33 36.67
CA SER A 14 -9.82 -11.70 36.62
C SER A 14 -10.67 -11.96 35.36
N ASN A 15 -10.82 -13.22 34.96
CA ASN A 15 -11.56 -13.59 33.75
C ASN A 15 -12.99 -13.00 33.70
N ARG A 16 -13.69 -12.95 34.85
CA ARG A 16 -15.02 -12.33 34.96
C ARG A 16 -14.98 -10.83 34.69
N GLN A 17 -13.94 -10.15 35.17
CA GLN A 17 -13.74 -8.71 35.01
C GLN A 17 -13.36 -8.34 33.57
N GLN A 18 -12.51 -9.14 32.94
CA GLN A 18 -12.17 -9.00 31.52
C GLN A 18 -13.43 -9.17 30.64
N ARG A 19 -14.31 -10.13 30.96
CA ARG A 19 -15.56 -10.34 30.20
C ARG A 19 -16.51 -9.15 30.32
N ILE A 20 -16.65 -8.54 31.50
CA ILE A 20 -17.45 -7.32 31.71
C ILE A 20 -16.85 -6.17 30.88
N ARG A 21 -15.53 -5.97 30.94
CA ARG A 21 -14.85 -4.90 30.22
C ARG A 21 -14.95 -5.05 28.70
N ARG A 22 -14.90 -6.28 28.17
CA ARG A 22 -15.15 -6.55 26.74
C ARG A 22 -16.59 -6.20 26.34
N LYS A 23 -17.57 -6.41 27.22
CA LYS A 23 -18.98 -6.01 26.96
C LYS A 23 -19.14 -4.49 26.96
N GLU A 24 -18.51 -3.80 27.91
CA GLU A 24 -18.48 -2.34 27.98
C GLU A 24 -17.82 -1.73 26.75
N TRP A 25 -16.64 -2.23 26.36
CA TRP A 25 -15.93 -1.78 25.16
C TRP A 25 -16.77 -1.96 23.88
N LYS A 26 -17.49 -3.08 23.74
CA LYS A 26 -18.42 -3.29 22.62
C LYS A 26 -19.62 -2.33 22.64
N LYS A 27 -20.04 -1.84 23.81
CA LYS A 27 -21.10 -0.83 23.94
C LYS A 27 -20.58 0.56 23.59
N ASP A 28 -19.41 0.91 24.12
CA ASP A 28 -18.78 2.21 23.92
C ASP A 28 -18.33 2.41 22.47
N SER A 29 -17.77 1.37 21.83
CA SER A 29 -17.43 1.40 20.41
C SER A 29 -18.66 1.63 19.52
N ARG A 30 -19.80 1.01 19.84
CA ARG A 30 -21.07 1.25 19.13
C ARG A 30 -21.57 2.68 19.32
N ASN A 31 -21.52 3.20 20.54
CA ASN A 31 -21.91 4.58 20.83
C ASN A 31 -21.00 5.59 20.13
N TYR A 32 -19.69 5.35 20.10
CA TYR A 32 -18.72 6.18 19.40
C TYR A 32 -19.01 6.24 17.89
N ARG A 33 -19.23 5.09 17.24
CA ARG A 33 -19.59 5.04 15.80
C ARG A 33 -20.88 5.82 15.51
N LYS A 34 -21.88 5.69 16.39
CA LYS A 34 -23.15 6.41 16.26
C LYS A 34 -22.96 7.93 16.38
N ARG A 35 -22.14 8.40 17.32
CA ARG A 35 -21.80 9.83 17.47
C ARG A 35 -21.04 10.36 16.26
N LYS A 36 -20.04 9.63 15.78
CA LYS A 36 -19.24 10.03 14.62
C LYS A 36 -20.08 10.12 13.33
N SER A 37 -21.01 9.19 13.14
CA SER A 37 -21.97 9.23 12.02
C SER A 37 -22.92 10.43 12.11
N LEU A 38 -23.39 10.80 13.31
CA LEU A 38 -24.22 12.00 13.51
C LEU A 38 -23.45 13.30 13.30
N GLN A 39 -22.16 13.32 13.60
CA GLN A 39 -21.27 14.46 13.36
C GLN A 39 -21.04 14.67 11.86
N GLN A 40 -20.73 13.60 11.13
CA GLN A 40 -20.59 13.64 9.67
C GLN A 40 -21.89 14.06 8.96
N ALA A 41 -23.07 13.68 9.48
CA ALA A 41 -24.35 14.11 8.93
C ALA A 41 -24.66 15.59 9.19
N LYS A 42 -24.09 16.20 10.23
CA LYS A 42 -24.24 17.63 10.54
C LYS A 42 -23.22 18.51 9.81
N GLU A 43 -22.09 17.95 9.40
CA GLU A 43 -21.00 18.66 8.70
C GLU A 43 -21.19 18.71 7.18
N THR A 44 -22.19 18.03 6.62
CA THR A 44 -22.67 18.24 5.25
C THR A 44 -23.60 19.46 5.17
N PRO A 45 -23.25 20.54 4.44
CA PRO A 45 -24.17 21.65 4.21
C PRO A 45 -25.37 21.19 3.37
N GLU A 46 -26.58 21.59 3.77
CA GLU A 46 -27.77 21.54 2.91
C GLU A 46 -27.48 22.32 1.62
N ALA A 47 -27.50 21.62 0.48
CA ALA A 47 -27.43 22.26 -0.82
C ALA A 47 -28.71 23.08 -1.04
N GLU A 48 -28.53 24.39 -1.18
CA GLU A 48 -29.57 25.37 -1.48
C GLU A 48 -30.16 25.11 -2.88
N GLU A 49 -31.43 24.70 -2.94
CA GLU A 49 -32.17 24.54 -4.20
C GLU A 49 -32.45 25.93 -4.82
N THR A 50 -31.65 26.34 -5.82
CA THR A 50 -32.04 27.41 -6.72
C THR A 50 -33.00 26.87 -7.80
N ARG A 51 -34.25 27.32 -7.71
CA ARG A 51 -35.33 27.07 -8.69
C ARG A 51 -35.17 27.96 -9.93
N VAL A 52 -35.21 27.35 -11.12
CA VAL A 52 -35.80 27.95 -12.33
C VAL A 52 -36.67 26.88 -13.00
N GLY A 53 -37.96 27.20 -13.20
CA GLY A 53 -39.00 26.30 -13.75
C GLY A 53 -38.82 25.95 -15.23
N SER A 54 -39.65 25.16 -15.90
CA SER A 54 -41.02 24.71 -15.70
C SER A 54 -41.23 23.62 -16.79
N ARG A 55 -41.90 22.47 -16.59
CA ARG A 55 -43.35 22.26 -16.77
C ARG A 55 -43.64 20.75 -16.56
N GLY A 56 -44.75 20.41 -15.86
CA GLY A 56 -45.42 19.10 -15.98
C GLY A 56 -45.71 18.33 -14.69
N SER A 57 -46.90 18.55 -14.12
CA SER A 57 -47.57 17.91 -12.95
C SER A 57 -47.74 16.37 -13.01
N PRO A 58 -48.35 15.67 -12.00
CA PRO A 58 -48.72 16.05 -10.64
C PRO A 58 -48.14 15.11 -9.55
N ARG A 59 -48.07 15.65 -8.33
CA ARG A 59 -47.74 14.97 -7.08
C ARG A 59 -48.82 13.94 -6.73
N ILE A 60 -48.53 12.65 -6.92
CA ILE A 60 -49.23 11.57 -6.23
C ILE A 60 -48.50 11.31 -4.91
N GLN A 61 -49.09 11.79 -3.82
CA GLN A 61 -48.84 11.22 -2.50
C GLN A 61 -49.26 9.74 -2.56
N SER A 62 -48.29 8.83 -2.64
CA SER A 62 -48.50 7.46 -2.23
C SER A 62 -47.26 7.00 -1.49
N GLY A 63 -47.44 6.57 -0.25
CA GLY A 63 -46.41 5.90 0.52
C GLY A 63 -46.00 4.61 -0.18
N ARG A 64 -45.01 4.69 -1.06
CA ARG A 64 -44.28 3.51 -1.55
C ARG A 64 -43.03 3.37 -0.70
N LYS A 65 -43.04 2.36 0.17
CA LYS A 65 -41.82 1.68 0.62
C LYS A 65 -41.04 1.31 -0.64
N VAL A 66 -40.07 2.13 -1.03
CA VAL A 66 -39.13 1.80 -2.10
C VAL A 66 -38.47 0.49 -1.68
N ALA A 67 -38.50 -0.48 -2.60
CA ALA A 67 -38.23 -1.88 -2.32
C ALA A 67 -36.87 -2.06 -1.64
N LYS A 68 -36.89 -2.42 -0.36
CA LYS A 68 -35.75 -3.02 0.36
C LYS A 68 -35.25 -4.31 -0.32
N ARG A 69 -36.02 -4.88 -1.24
CA ARG A 69 -35.78 -6.19 -1.86
C ARG A 69 -34.73 -6.18 -2.97
N THR A 70 -34.61 -5.10 -3.75
CA THR A 70 -33.63 -4.99 -4.86
C THR A 70 -32.22 -4.67 -4.39
N TYR A 71 -32.06 -3.89 -3.31
CA TYR A 71 -30.73 -3.67 -2.70
C TYR A 71 -30.24 -4.91 -1.94
N SER A 72 -31.16 -5.70 -1.34
CA SER A 72 -30.82 -6.97 -0.68
C SER A 72 -30.19 -7.95 -1.66
N SER A 73 -30.83 -8.17 -2.83
CA SER A 73 -30.35 -9.16 -3.79
C SER A 73 -28.99 -8.81 -4.40
N LEU A 74 -28.71 -7.54 -4.69
CA LEU A 74 -27.39 -7.14 -5.20
C LEU A 74 -26.29 -7.26 -4.13
N SER A 75 -26.60 -6.91 -2.88
CA SER A 75 -25.68 -7.11 -1.76
C SER A 75 -25.44 -8.59 -1.45
N GLU A 76 -26.46 -9.45 -1.64
CA GLU A 76 -26.36 -10.90 -1.51
C GLU A 76 -25.51 -11.50 -2.64
N VAL A 77 -25.68 -11.02 -3.88
CA VAL A 77 -24.81 -11.42 -5.01
C VAL A 77 -23.36 -11.03 -4.74
N GLN A 78 -23.09 -9.80 -4.30
CA GLN A 78 -21.74 -9.36 -3.94
C GLN A 78 -21.16 -10.14 -2.74
N ALA A 79 -21.96 -10.39 -1.70
CA ALA A 79 -21.54 -11.14 -0.53
C ALA A 79 -21.29 -12.62 -0.84
N ALA A 80 -22.08 -13.23 -1.72
CA ALA A 80 -21.83 -14.57 -2.22
C ALA A 80 -20.57 -14.59 -3.12
N HIS A 81 -20.36 -13.53 -3.90
CA HIS A 81 -19.22 -13.43 -4.80
C HIS A 81 -17.89 -13.26 -4.07
N PHE A 82 -17.81 -12.34 -3.11
CA PHE A 82 -16.57 -12.04 -2.36
C PHE A 82 -16.47 -12.72 -0.98
N GLY A 83 -17.55 -13.30 -0.46
CA GLY A 83 -17.61 -13.83 0.91
C GLY A 83 -17.83 -15.34 1.04
N ALA A 84 -18.29 -16.04 0.00
CA ALA A 84 -18.56 -17.48 0.06
C ALA A 84 -17.33 -18.33 -0.33
N SER A 85 -16.30 -18.36 0.51
CA SER A 85 -15.10 -19.24 0.38
C SER A 85 -14.47 -19.30 -1.03
N LYS A 86 -14.66 -18.26 -1.84
CA LYS A 86 -14.09 -18.16 -3.19
C LYS A 86 -12.59 -17.86 -3.10
N LYS A 87 -11.87 -18.13 -4.20
CA LYS A 87 -10.45 -17.80 -4.33
C LYS A 87 -10.22 -16.32 -3.95
N GLN A 88 -9.31 -16.09 -3.02
CA GLN A 88 -8.91 -14.75 -2.61
C GLN A 88 -7.74 -14.28 -3.46
N LEU A 89 -7.69 -12.97 -3.71
CA LEU A 89 -6.60 -12.32 -4.44
C LEU A 89 -5.86 -11.35 -3.52
N SER A 90 -4.54 -11.32 -3.63
CA SER A 90 -3.69 -10.30 -3.04
C SER A 90 -3.58 -9.12 -3.99
N LEU A 91 -3.85 -7.92 -3.48
CA LEU A 91 -3.66 -6.66 -4.18
C LEU A 91 -2.55 -5.88 -3.48
N TYR A 92 -1.42 -5.69 -4.16
CA TYR A 92 -0.37 -4.78 -3.73
C TYR A 92 -0.54 -3.46 -4.47
N THR A 93 -0.80 -2.38 -3.73
CA THR A 93 -1.14 -1.08 -4.31
C THR A 93 -0.15 -0.02 -3.88
N GLY A 94 0.12 0.93 -4.77
CA GLY A 94 1.04 2.01 -4.49
C GLY A 94 0.86 3.18 -5.44
N VAL A 95 1.54 4.27 -5.11
CA VAL A 95 1.61 5.47 -5.94
C VAL A 95 3.08 5.84 -6.09
N LEU A 96 3.54 5.94 -7.33
CA LEU A 96 4.86 6.42 -7.69
C LEU A 96 4.78 7.93 -7.92
N TYR A 97 5.57 8.70 -7.18
CA TYR A 97 5.73 10.15 -7.36
C TYR A 97 7.09 10.46 -7.98
N PHE A 98 7.13 11.30 -9.00
CA PHE A 98 8.37 11.64 -9.71
C PHE A 98 8.26 13.02 -10.36
N LYS A 99 9.40 13.63 -10.68
CA LYS A 99 9.42 14.84 -11.51
C LYS A 99 9.46 14.44 -12.97
N GLU A 100 8.59 15.05 -13.78
CA GLU A 100 8.58 14.85 -15.22
C GLU A 100 9.89 15.36 -15.84
N ASN A 101 10.35 14.68 -16.89
CA ASN A 101 11.55 15.07 -17.60
C ASN A 101 11.25 16.35 -18.40
N THR A 102 11.63 17.52 -17.87
CA THR A 102 11.40 18.84 -18.49
C THR A 102 12.30 19.09 -19.70
N LYS A 103 12.30 18.17 -20.67
CA LYS A 103 12.94 18.38 -21.98
C LYS A 103 11.94 18.69 -23.09
N ASP A 104 10.64 18.53 -22.87
CA ASP A 104 9.59 18.69 -23.89
C ASP A 104 8.38 19.52 -23.42
N LEU A 105 8.54 20.48 -22.49
CA LEU A 105 7.46 21.38 -22.09
C LEU A 105 7.79 22.83 -22.44
N ASP A 106 6.82 23.48 -23.09
CA ASP A 106 6.77 24.91 -23.42
C ASP A 106 7.20 25.80 -22.26
N GLU A 107 8.00 26.82 -22.55
CA GLU A 107 8.50 27.82 -21.58
C GLU A 107 7.38 28.64 -20.90
N ASN A 108 6.11 28.41 -21.28
CA ASN A 108 4.94 29.15 -20.81
C ASN A 108 3.93 28.30 -20.00
N ALA A 109 4.27 27.07 -19.60
CA ALA A 109 3.36 26.26 -18.77
C ALA A 109 3.30 26.82 -17.33
N GLU A 110 2.10 27.12 -16.85
CA GLU A 110 1.84 27.60 -15.48
C GLU A 110 2.40 26.64 -14.42
N ALA A 111 2.80 27.22 -13.28
CA ALA A 111 3.52 26.58 -12.18
C ALA A 111 2.72 25.48 -11.44
N ASP A 112 2.47 24.35 -12.10
CA ASP A 112 2.40 23.08 -11.40
C ASP A 112 3.86 22.64 -11.16
N ASN A 113 4.21 22.16 -9.97
CA ASN A 113 5.60 22.00 -9.51
C ASN A 113 6.35 20.82 -10.19
N GLY A 114 5.99 20.49 -11.44
CA GLY A 114 6.57 19.45 -12.30
C GLY A 114 6.44 18.03 -11.75
N THR A 115 5.64 17.82 -10.70
CA THR A 115 5.54 16.54 -9.98
C THR A 115 4.38 15.72 -10.53
N LYS A 116 4.69 14.60 -11.17
CA LYS A 116 3.72 13.62 -11.66
C LYS A 116 3.55 12.49 -10.66
N ASN A 117 2.42 11.80 -10.78
CA ASN A 117 2.16 10.57 -10.04
C ASN A 117 1.56 9.50 -10.95
N LEU A 118 1.84 8.24 -10.62
CA LEU A 118 1.26 7.07 -11.26
C LEU A 118 0.79 6.10 -10.17
N SER A 119 -0.50 5.79 -10.20
CA SER A 119 -1.07 4.73 -9.36
C SER A 119 -0.82 3.38 -10.00
N PHE A 120 -0.44 2.38 -9.21
CA PHE A 120 -0.25 1.02 -9.68
C PHE A 120 -0.88 0.00 -8.73
N CYS A 121 -1.23 -1.16 -9.27
CA CYS A 121 -1.62 -2.34 -8.53
C CYS A 121 -1.03 -3.58 -9.17
N THR A 122 -0.41 -4.43 -8.36
CA THR A 122 0.03 -5.75 -8.77
C THR A 122 -0.83 -6.80 -8.06
N VAL A 123 -1.22 -7.84 -8.80
CA VAL A 123 -2.25 -8.80 -8.38
C VAL A 123 -1.69 -10.21 -8.40
N SER A 124 -1.95 -10.99 -7.35
CA SER A 124 -1.57 -12.41 -7.27
C SER A 124 -2.66 -13.25 -6.63
N GLU A 125 -2.71 -14.54 -6.96
CA GLU A 125 -3.50 -15.54 -6.22
C GLU A 125 -2.76 -16.01 -4.96
N ASN A 126 -1.48 -15.68 -4.82
CA ASN A 126 -0.71 -15.98 -3.62
C ASN A 126 -1.11 -15.03 -2.48
N LEU A 127 -1.44 -15.57 -1.32
CA LEU A 127 -1.82 -14.81 -0.12
C LEU A 127 -0.63 -14.54 0.82
N ASP A 128 0.59 -14.90 0.41
CA ASP A 128 1.80 -14.57 1.16
C ASP A 128 2.04 -13.06 1.12
N HIS A 129 2.37 -12.50 2.29
CA HIS A 129 2.64 -11.09 2.49
C HIS A 129 4.02 -10.85 3.10
N GLY A 130 4.88 -11.87 3.12
CA GLY A 130 6.26 -11.74 3.57
C GLY A 130 7.07 -10.79 2.70
N ALA A 131 8.28 -10.45 3.17
CA ALA A 131 9.19 -9.56 2.44
C ALA A 131 9.46 -10.03 1.00
N HIS A 132 9.62 -11.34 0.77
CA HIS A 132 9.81 -11.90 -0.58
C HIS A 132 8.62 -11.63 -1.51
N ALA A 133 7.40 -11.72 -0.98
CA ALA A 133 6.19 -11.40 -1.74
C ALA A 133 6.13 -9.89 -2.06
N VAL A 134 6.45 -9.02 -1.10
CA VAL A 134 6.56 -7.57 -1.33
C VAL A 134 7.52 -7.28 -2.48
N TRP A 135 8.69 -7.91 -2.50
CA TRP A 135 9.67 -7.69 -3.56
C TRP A 135 9.26 -8.28 -4.91
N ALA A 136 8.53 -9.40 -4.95
CA ALA A 136 7.92 -9.89 -6.18
C ALA A 136 6.90 -8.87 -6.73
N HIS A 137 6.09 -8.28 -5.86
CA HIS A 137 5.12 -7.25 -6.23
C HIS A 137 5.77 -5.92 -6.65
N LEU A 138 6.95 -5.57 -6.11
CA LEU A 138 7.72 -4.39 -6.50
C LEU A 138 8.53 -4.58 -7.79
N LYS A 139 8.86 -5.82 -8.15
CA LYS A 139 9.68 -6.14 -9.33
C LYS A 139 9.22 -5.45 -10.62
N PRO A 140 7.97 -5.61 -11.11
CA PRO A 140 7.53 -4.93 -12.34
C PRO A 140 7.52 -3.41 -12.20
N ILE A 141 7.38 -2.88 -10.98
CA ILE A 141 7.41 -1.44 -10.75
C ILE A 141 8.83 -0.91 -10.93
N LEU A 142 9.84 -1.62 -10.41
CA LEU A 142 11.24 -1.22 -10.48
C LEU A 142 11.88 -1.51 -11.84
N GLU A 143 11.50 -2.61 -12.50
CA GLU A 143 12.05 -3.02 -13.82
C GLU A 143 11.38 -2.31 -15.00
N GLU A 144 10.11 -1.93 -14.88
CA GLU A 144 9.34 -1.40 -16.01
C GLU A 144 8.79 -0.01 -15.72
N LEU A 145 7.99 0.15 -14.65
CA LEU A 145 7.28 1.41 -14.42
C LEU A 145 8.23 2.58 -14.12
N VAL A 146 9.24 2.37 -13.28
CA VAL A 146 10.22 3.40 -12.95
C VAL A 146 11.06 3.78 -14.19
N PRO A 147 11.72 2.84 -14.90
CA PRO A 147 12.53 3.18 -16.07
C PRO A 147 11.75 3.84 -17.22
N ASN A 148 10.46 3.48 -17.40
CA ASN A 148 9.65 4.02 -18.49
C ASN A 148 9.11 5.42 -18.20
N ASN A 149 9.08 5.86 -16.94
CA ASN A 149 8.45 7.13 -16.55
C ASN A 149 9.40 8.10 -15.86
N VAL A 150 10.49 7.62 -15.27
CA VAL A 150 11.44 8.41 -14.50
C VAL A 150 12.74 8.57 -15.28
N SER A 151 13.26 9.80 -15.33
CA SER A 151 14.53 10.08 -15.99
C SER A 151 15.65 9.19 -15.45
N SER A 152 16.48 8.64 -16.34
CA SER A 152 17.67 7.85 -15.97
C SER A 152 18.71 8.63 -15.16
N LYS A 153 18.59 9.96 -15.08
CA LYS A 153 19.38 10.83 -14.21
C LYS A 153 19.00 10.74 -12.73
N VAL A 154 17.80 10.24 -12.42
CA VAL A 154 17.36 10.04 -11.04
C VAL A 154 18.14 8.87 -10.47
N ASP A 155 18.89 9.15 -9.40
CA ASP A 155 19.76 8.18 -8.74
C ASP A 155 19.26 7.75 -7.36
N SER A 156 18.08 8.23 -6.97
CA SER A 156 17.55 8.07 -5.62
C SER A 156 16.09 7.65 -5.63
N VAL A 157 15.76 6.69 -4.75
CA VAL A 157 14.38 6.24 -4.52
C VAL A 157 14.02 6.35 -3.05
N HIS A 158 12.80 6.79 -2.77
CA HIS A 158 12.29 6.92 -1.42
C HIS A 158 11.03 6.06 -1.27
N PHE A 159 11.16 4.93 -0.56
CA PHE A 159 10.03 4.11 -0.18
C PHE A 159 9.34 4.70 1.04
N TRP A 160 8.01 4.69 1.02
CA TRP A 160 7.18 5.11 2.14
C TRP A 160 6.11 4.05 2.40
N THR A 161 6.20 3.39 3.55
CA THR A 161 5.27 2.31 3.91
C THR A 161 4.75 2.48 5.33
N ASP A 162 3.75 1.68 5.68
CA ASP A 162 3.45 1.37 7.07
C ASP A 162 4.54 0.45 7.66
N GLY A 163 4.47 0.22 8.97
CA GLY A 163 5.49 -0.51 9.72
C GLY A 163 5.18 -1.95 10.15
N PRO A 164 4.31 -2.76 9.51
CA PRO A 164 4.07 -4.13 9.95
C PRO A 164 5.35 -4.97 9.80
N SER A 165 5.68 -5.70 10.85
CA SER A 165 6.89 -6.52 10.91
C SER A 165 6.85 -7.71 9.95
N SER A 166 5.66 -8.22 9.61
CA SER A 166 5.54 -9.32 8.65
C SER A 166 5.90 -8.92 7.21
N GLN A 167 5.76 -7.65 6.84
CA GLN A 167 5.89 -7.19 5.46
C GLN A 167 7.13 -6.31 5.26
N TYR A 168 7.11 -5.08 5.78
CA TYR A 168 8.11 -4.05 5.44
C TYR A 168 9.17 -3.84 6.52
N LYS A 169 8.79 -3.94 7.79
CA LYS A 169 9.67 -3.57 8.92
C LYS A 169 10.37 -4.78 9.52
N ASN A 170 11.13 -5.50 8.68
CA ASN A 170 11.90 -6.68 9.07
C ASN A 170 13.26 -6.75 8.35
N ARG A 171 14.15 -7.59 8.88
CA ARG A 171 15.50 -7.79 8.34
C ARG A 171 15.52 -8.33 6.91
N PHE A 172 14.54 -9.14 6.53
CA PHE A 172 14.49 -9.75 5.19
C PHE A 172 14.18 -8.70 4.12
N ASN A 173 13.26 -7.78 4.40
CA ASN A 173 12.96 -6.67 3.49
C ASN A 173 14.21 -5.82 3.20
N PHE A 174 15.04 -5.57 4.21
CA PHE A 174 16.26 -4.78 4.03
C PHE A 174 17.40 -5.57 3.39
N PHE A 175 17.43 -6.89 3.58
CA PHE A 175 18.31 -7.75 2.79
C PHE A 175 17.94 -7.71 1.30
N TYR A 176 16.66 -7.84 0.95
CA TYR A 176 16.22 -7.68 -0.43
C TYR A 176 16.48 -6.27 -0.97
N LEU A 177 16.38 -5.23 -0.13
CA LEU A 177 16.75 -3.86 -0.51
C LEU A 177 18.21 -3.78 -0.98
N THR A 178 19.14 -4.46 -0.30
CA THR A 178 20.55 -4.43 -0.67
C THR A 178 20.87 -5.31 -1.88
N GLU A 179 20.19 -6.45 -2.04
CA GLU A 179 20.49 -7.43 -3.09
C GLU A 179 19.71 -7.17 -4.38
N LEU A 180 18.41 -6.88 -4.31
CA LEU A 180 17.53 -6.80 -5.48
C LEU A 180 17.45 -5.41 -6.10
N LEU A 181 17.38 -4.34 -5.31
CA LEU A 181 17.28 -2.98 -5.85
C LEU A 181 18.34 -2.65 -6.92
N PRO A 182 19.65 -2.92 -6.72
CA PRO A 182 20.66 -2.61 -7.74
C PRO A 182 20.52 -3.44 -9.02
N ILE A 183 19.87 -4.60 -8.94
CA ILE A 183 19.62 -5.49 -10.09
C ILE A 183 18.39 -5.01 -10.85
N LEU A 184 17.30 -4.73 -10.13
CA LEU A 184 16.00 -4.39 -10.70
C LEU A 184 15.96 -2.96 -11.26
N CYS A 185 16.69 -2.02 -10.66
CA CYS A 185 16.71 -0.62 -11.09
C CYS A 185 18.14 -0.03 -11.00
N PRO A 186 19.04 -0.36 -11.96
CA PRO A 186 20.45 0.00 -11.88
C PRO A 186 20.76 1.52 -11.87
N SER A 187 19.83 2.36 -12.33
CA SER A 187 19.96 3.83 -12.27
C SER A 187 19.96 4.33 -10.82
N ILE A 188 19.30 3.62 -9.91
CA ILE A 188 19.17 4.00 -8.51
C ILE A 188 20.43 3.61 -7.73
N LYS A 189 21.14 4.62 -7.23
CA LYS A 189 22.36 4.50 -6.45
C LYS A 189 22.13 4.66 -4.95
N ARG A 190 21.01 5.28 -4.56
CA ARG A 190 20.67 5.58 -3.16
C ARG A 190 19.20 5.26 -2.91
N SER A 191 18.91 4.73 -1.72
CA SER A 191 17.53 4.51 -1.31
C SER A 191 17.32 4.91 0.15
N THR A 192 16.11 5.36 0.43
CA THR A 192 15.61 5.44 1.81
C THR A 192 14.31 4.66 1.93
N TRP A 193 14.15 3.89 3.00
CA TRP A 193 12.89 3.28 3.38
C TRP A 193 12.35 3.96 4.62
N ASN A 194 11.21 4.63 4.51
CA ASN A 194 10.61 5.41 5.58
C ASN A 194 9.34 4.74 6.07
N PHE A 195 9.16 4.76 7.38
CA PHE A 195 8.00 4.18 8.04
C PHE A 195 7.16 5.29 8.65
N SER A 196 5.87 5.24 8.34
CA SER A 196 4.90 5.98 9.14
C SER A 196 4.89 5.37 10.57
N ALA A 197 4.64 6.15 11.62
CA ALA A 197 4.54 5.71 13.02
C ALA A 197 3.42 4.63 13.30
N ALA A 198 2.79 4.56 14.47
CA ALA A 198 1.54 3.78 14.65
C ALA A 198 0.30 4.69 14.58
N ASP A 199 -0.84 4.16 14.14
CA ASP A 199 -2.17 4.82 14.17
C ASP A 199 -2.44 5.99 13.18
N HIS A 200 -1.81 6.03 12.00
CA HIS A 200 -2.12 7.07 11.01
C HIS A 200 -3.38 6.76 10.22
N GLY A 201 -3.92 7.81 9.61
CA GLY A 201 -4.98 7.70 8.62
C GLY A 201 -4.60 6.87 7.39
N LYS A 202 -5.60 6.62 6.55
CA LYS A 202 -5.44 5.93 5.27
C LYS A 202 -4.51 6.72 4.34
N GLY A 203 -3.65 6.01 3.62
CA GLY A 203 -2.73 6.61 2.66
C GLY A 203 -3.24 6.59 1.22
N PRO A 204 -2.50 7.18 0.26
CA PRO A 204 -2.89 7.20 -1.16
C PRO A 204 -3.12 5.80 -1.76
N MET A 205 -2.31 4.82 -1.36
CA MET A 205 -2.44 3.42 -1.75
C MET A 205 -3.78 2.80 -1.35
N ASP A 206 -4.35 3.17 -0.20
CA ASP A 206 -5.69 2.73 0.22
C ASP A 206 -6.77 3.28 -0.71
N GLY A 207 -6.54 4.49 -1.25
CA GLY A 207 -7.39 5.10 -2.27
C GLY A 207 -7.39 4.29 -3.57
N VAL A 208 -6.20 3.89 -4.05
CA VAL A 208 -6.02 3.02 -5.23
C VAL A 208 -6.73 1.69 -5.01
N GLY A 209 -6.45 1.00 -3.89
CA GLY A 209 -7.09 -0.28 -3.57
C GLY A 209 -8.60 -0.16 -3.42
N GLY A 210 -9.09 0.92 -2.80
CA GLY A 210 -10.51 1.19 -2.67
C GLY A 210 -11.20 1.46 -4.02
N ALA A 211 -10.54 2.19 -4.93
CA ALA A 211 -11.05 2.44 -6.27
C ALA A 211 -11.17 1.15 -7.07
N LEU A 212 -10.12 0.34 -7.13
CA LEU A 212 -10.13 -0.94 -7.85
C LEU A 212 -11.18 -1.91 -7.31
N LYS A 213 -11.33 -1.99 -5.98
CA LYS A 213 -12.38 -2.81 -5.35
C LYS A 213 -13.78 -2.35 -5.76
N ARG A 214 -14.07 -1.05 -5.69
CA ARG A 214 -15.36 -0.51 -6.14
C ARG A 214 -15.63 -0.74 -7.63
N MET A 215 -14.59 -0.70 -8.46
CA MET A 215 -14.70 -1.00 -9.88
C MET A 215 -15.04 -2.49 -10.10
N ALA A 216 -14.32 -3.39 -9.44
CA ALA A 216 -14.62 -4.82 -9.46
C ALA A 216 -16.05 -5.11 -8.95
N ASP A 217 -16.44 -4.50 -7.83
CA ASP A 217 -17.80 -4.60 -7.27
C ASP A 217 -18.87 -4.17 -8.28
N THR A 218 -18.61 -3.09 -9.03
CA THR A 218 -19.52 -2.56 -10.06
C THR A 218 -19.64 -3.52 -11.25
N LEU A 219 -18.52 -4.11 -11.68
CA LEU A 219 -18.51 -5.10 -12.77
C LEU A 219 -19.30 -6.36 -12.38
N VAL A 220 -19.11 -6.84 -11.14
CA VAL A 220 -19.85 -7.99 -10.59
C VAL A 220 -21.35 -7.69 -10.51
N VAL A 221 -21.74 -6.51 -10.03
CA VAL A 221 -23.15 -6.08 -9.99
C VAL A 221 -23.77 -6.02 -11.39
N ARG A 222 -22.97 -5.72 -12.42
CA ARG A 222 -23.40 -5.70 -13.83
C ARG A 222 -23.37 -7.09 -14.49
N GLY A 223 -23.14 -8.15 -13.73
CA GLY A 223 -23.18 -9.53 -14.22
C GLY A 223 -21.86 -10.07 -14.77
N THR A 224 -20.74 -9.38 -14.53
CA THR A 224 -19.40 -9.89 -14.89
C THR A 224 -18.87 -10.79 -13.79
N ASP A 225 -18.38 -11.98 -14.12
CA ASP A 225 -17.73 -12.85 -13.14
C ASP A 225 -16.22 -12.57 -13.03
N ILE A 226 -15.71 -12.50 -11.80
CA ILE A 226 -14.30 -12.24 -11.48
C ILE A 226 -13.81 -13.33 -10.52
N THR A 227 -13.21 -14.39 -11.04
CA THR A 227 -12.94 -15.63 -10.29
C THR A 227 -11.47 -15.80 -9.91
N ASP A 228 -10.58 -15.04 -10.54
CA ASP A 228 -9.14 -15.23 -10.50
C ASP A 228 -8.40 -13.93 -10.85
N SER A 229 -7.07 -13.98 -10.76
CA SER A 229 -6.21 -12.83 -11.03
C SER A 229 -6.30 -12.35 -12.50
N ASP A 230 -6.44 -13.28 -13.45
CA ASP A 230 -6.52 -12.97 -14.87
C ASP A 230 -7.83 -12.25 -15.23
N SER A 231 -8.97 -12.79 -14.81
CA SER A 231 -10.28 -12.17 -14.99
C SER A 231 -10.38 -10.81 -14.28
N PHE A 232 -9.78 -10.66 -13.11
CA PHE A 232 -9.70 -9.37 -12.41
C PHE A 232 -8.96 -8.34 -13.27
N LEU A 233 -7.76 -8.68 -13.76
CA LEU A 233 -6.94 -7.78 -14.57
C LEU A 233 -7.57 -7.46 -15.92
N GLN A 234 -8.07 -8.46 -16.64
CA GLN A 234 -8.66 -8.28 -17.96
C GLN A 234 -9.91 -7.40 -17.88
N ASN A 235 -10.80 -7.63 -16.91
CA ASN A 235 -12.02 -6.85 -16.78
C ASN A 235 -11.73 -5.41 -16.35
N LEU A 236 -10.76 -5.18 -15.47
CA LEU A 236 -10.36 -3.82 -15.10
C LEU A 236 -9.64 -3.09 -16.23
N LYS A 237 -8.81 -3.78 -17.03
CA LYS A 237 -8.17 -3.17 -18.22
C LYS A 237 -9.16 -2.74 -19.30
N LYS A 238 -10.34 -3.38 -19.37
CA LYS A 238 -11.44 -2.96 -20.27
C LYS A 238 -12.15 -1.69 -19.81
N THR A 239 -11.92 -1.26 -18.57
CA THR A 239 -12.42 0.03 -18.07
C THR A 239 -11.43 1.14 -18.38
N GLU A 240 -11.85 2.39 -18.28
CA GLU A 240 -11.00 3.58 -18.41
C GLU A 240 -10.13 3.84 -17.14
N THR A 241 -9.65 2.78 -16.49
CA THR A 241 -8.80 2.93 -15.29
C THR A 241 -7.45 3.54 -15.67
N THR A 242 -7.01 4.53 -14.89
CA THR A 242 -5.67 5.12 -14.99
C THR A 242 -4.62 4.35 -14.18
N VAL A 243 -5.04 3.39 -13.36
CA VAL A 243 -4.15 2.57 -12.52
C VAL A 243 -3.39 1.57 -13.39
N LYS A 244 -2.07 1.52 -13.27
CA LYS A 244 -1.22 0.52 -13.95
C LYS A 244 -1.39 -0.84 -13.28
N LEU A 245 -1.70 -1.87 -14.07
CA LEU A 245 -2.10 -3.19 -13.58
C LEU A 245 -1.13 -4.28 -14.04
N TYR A 246 -0.56 -5.01 -13.08
CA TYR A 246 0.39 -6.12 -13.33
C TYR A 246 -0.08 -7.41 -12.67
N LYS A 247 0.25 -8.55 -13.29
CA LYS A 247 0.06 -9.88 -12.70
C LYS A 247 1.37 -10.36 -12.08
N ILE A 248 1.29 -11.01 -10.92
CA ILE A 248 2.41 -11.70 -10.29
C ILE A 248 2.06 -13.19 -10.16
N GLU A 249 2.88 -14.03 -10.78
CA GLU A 249 2.69 -15.48 -10.72
C GLU A 249 3.20 -16.04 -9.39
N ASN A 250 2.64 -17.17 -8.96
CA ASN A 250 3.07 -17.85 -7.74
C ASN A 250 4.56 -18.21 -7.77
N THR A 251 5.07 -18.51 -8.96
CA THR A 251 6.49 -18.80 -9.21
C THR A 251 7.39 -17.60 -8.93
N ASP A 252 6.94 -16.38 -9.22
CA ASP A 252 7.74 -15.16 -8.98
C ASP A 252 7.98 -14.97 -7.48
N ILE A 253 6.94 -15.20 -6.68
CA ILE A 253 6.99 -15.12 -5.21
C ILE A 253 7.82 -16.27 -4.64
N ALA A 254 7.61 -17.49 -5.14
CA ALA A 254 8.33 -18.67 -4.68
C ALA A 254 9.84 -18.59 -4.96
N ASN A 255 10.22 -18.03 -6.11
CA ASN A 255 11.62 -17.87 -6.52
C ASN A 255 12.38 -16.88 -5.63
N LEU A 256 11.72 -15.86 -5.11
CA LEU A 256 12.34 -14.88 -4.21
C LEU A 256 12.41 -15.34 -2.76
N LYS A 257 11.64 -16.36 -2.37
CA LYS A 257 11.55 -16.79 -0.97
C LYS A 257 12.94 -17.15 -0.43
N GLU A 258 13.38 -16.36 0.57
CA GLU A 258 14.74 -16.44 1.12
C GLU A 258 15.07 -17.86 1.58
N LYS A 259 16.25 -18.33 1.20
CA LYS A 259 16.76 -19.63 1.67
C LYS A 259 17.91 -19.47 2.66
N SER A 260 18.54 -18.29 2.75
CA SER A 260 19.61 -18.01 3.69
C SER A 260 19.07 -17.83 5.12
N LYS A 261 19.75 -18.47 6.08
CA LYS A 261 19.50 -18.31 7.52
C LYS A 261 20.35 -17.21 8.16
N ASP A 262 21.33 -16.67 7.43
CA ASP A 262 22.45 -15.90 8.01
C ASP A 262 22.29 -14.37 7.90
N ILE A 263 21.06 -13.90 7.70
CA ILE A 263 20.74 -12.47 7.66
C ILE A 263 20.86 -11.90 9.09
N PRO A 264 21.63 -10.81 9.30
CA PRO A 264 21.83 -10.25 10.64
C PRO A 264 20.52 -9.80 11.28
N GLN A 265 20.39 -9.99 12.60
CA GLN A 265 19.30 -9.38 13.35
C GLN A 265 19.51 -7.88 13.49
N ILE A 266 18.41 -7.13 13.45
CA ILE A 266 18.41 -5.68 13.60
C ILE A 266 17.74 -5.34 14.93
N SER A 267 18.54 -4.91 15.90
CA SER A 267 18.05 -4.56 17.23
C SER A 267 17.10 -3.37 17.19
N ASN A 268 16.00 -3.47 17.92
CA ASN A 268 14.98 -2.43 18.04
C ASN A 268 14.45 -1.89 16.71
N ILE A 269 14.42 -2.72 15.64
CA ILE A 269 13.95 -2.34 14.31
C ILE A 269 12.60 -1.63 14.33
N MET A 270 11.68 -2.06 15.21
CA MET A 270 10.34 -1.50 15.34
C MET A 270 10.31 -0.04 15.79
N GLN A 271 11.36 0.44 16.45
CA GLN A 271 11.47 1.83 16.91
C GLN A 271 12.10 2.75 15.85
N LYS A 272 12.59 2.19 14.74
CA LYS A 272 13.33 2.92 13.70
C LYS A 272 12.36 3.44 12.65
N HIS A 273 12.54 4.68 12.20
CA HIS A 273 11.63 5.31 11.23
C HIS A 273 12.23 5.43 9.83
N GLN A 274 13.55 5.27 9.70
CA GLN A 274 14.22 5.36 8.41
C GLN A 274 15.37 4.36 8.28
N ILE A 275 15.44 3.74 7.12
CA ILE A 275 16.58 2.95 6.64
C ILE A 275 17.16 3.68 5.44
N ILE A 276 18.49 3.74 5.36
CA ILE A 276 19.22 4.33 4.25
C ILE A 276 20.18 3.28 3.70
N TRP A 277 20.23 3.18 2.39
CA TRP A 277 21.16 2.32 1.68
C TRP A 277 21.73 3.05 0.47
N ASN A 278 22.94 2.67 0.05
CA ASN A 278 23.57 3.20 -1.15
C ASN A 278 24.51 2.17 -1.79
N THR A 279 24.85 2.38 -3.05
CA THR A 279 25.68 1.47 -3.83
C THR A 279 27.18 1.57 -3.53
N ILE A 280 27.64 2.60 -2.81
CA ILE A 280 29.04 2.74 -2.39
C ILE A 280 29.31 1.74 -1.27
N GLU A 281 28.45 1.72 -0.25
CA GLU A 281 28.52 0.78 0.87
C GLU A 281 27.46 -0.32 0.71
N LYS A 282 27.52 -1.11 -0.37
CA LYS A 282 26.45 -2.08 -0.76
C LYS A 282 25.96 -2.99 0.37
N LYS A 283 26.88 -3.41 1.25
CA LYS A 283 26.58 -4.31 2.37
C LYS A 283 26.20 -3.58 3.65
N LYS A 284 26.15 -2.26 3.68
CA LYS A 284 25.87 -1.48 4.88
C LYS A 284 24.54 -0.78 4.72
N ILE A 285 23.64 -1.05 5.64
CA ILE A 285 22.45 -0.23 5.82
C ILE A 285 22.65 0.69 7.03
N THR A 286 22.12 1.89 6.91
CA THR A 286 22.10 2.87 7.99
C THR A 286 20.68 3.02 8.49
N ILE A 287 20.53 3.04 9.81
CA ILE A 287 19.24 2.95 10.50
C ILE A 287 19.12 4.14 11.44
N GLN A 288 17.96 4.83 11.37
CA GLN A 288 17.70 6.02 12.16
C GLN A 288 16.43 5.90 12.99
N ASP A 289 16.46 6.55 14.15
CA ASP A 289 15.30 6.67 15.03
C ASP A 289 14.24 7.60 14.46
N LEU A 290 14.63 8.65 13.72
CA LEU A 290 13.74 9.58 13.03
C LEU A 290 14.15 9.71 11.55
N SER A 291 13.18 9.97 10.68
CA SER A 291 13.46 10.23 9.26
C SER A 291 14.05 11.63 9.08
N CYS A 292 15.22 11.70 8.45
CA CYS A 292 15.82 12.96 8.02
C CYS A 292 16.21 12.85 6.55
N PHE A 293 15.82 13.86 5.75
CA PHE A 293 16.11 13.90 4.31
C PHE A 293 17.25 14.86 3.96
N SER A 294 17.63 15.74 4.89
CA SER A 294 18.74 16.68 4.69
C SER A 294 20.08 16.04 5.04
N CYS A 295 20.17 15.32 6.16
CA CYS A 295 21.41 14.77 6.68
C CYS A 295 21.69 13.35 6.19
N ILE A 296 21.25 12.92 5.00
CA ILE A 296 21.29 11.50 4.57
C ILE A 296 22.72 10.93 4.60
N GLN A 297 23.73 11.73 4.26
CA GLN A 297 25.13 11.32 4.15
C GLN A 297 25.96 11.54 5.43
N GLU A 298 25.41 12.18 6.45
CA GLU A 298 26.13 12.51 7.69
C GLU A 298 25.96 11.40 8.74
N ASP A 299 26.95 11.12 9.57
CA ASP A 299 26.84 10.10 10.64
C ASP A 299 26.00 10.57 11.84
N VAL A 300 25.87 11.89 12.00
CA VAL A 300 25.05 12.53 13.02
C VAL A 300 24.09 13.46 12.32
N CYS A 301 22.80 13.36 12.64
CA CYS A 301 21.82 14.31 12.14
C CYS A 301 21.86 15.58 13.01
N SER A 302 22.20 16.72 12.43
CA SER A 302 22.19 18.02 13.13
C SER A 302 20.78 18.45 13.60
N HIS A 303 19.73 18.02 12.91
CA HIS A 303 18.34 18.38 13.23
C HIS A 303 17.77 17.65 14.45
N PHE A 304 18.19 16.41 14.68
CA PHE A 304 17.65 15.56 15.75
C PHE A 304 18.71 15.18 16.79
N ILE A 305 19.98 15.51 16.54
CA ILE A 305 21.12 15.19 17.41
C ILE A 305 21.20 13.67 17.71
N THR A 306 20.70 12.86 16.79
CA THR A 306 20.71 11.40 16.89
C THR A 306 21.86 10.82 16.09
N LYS A 307 22.65 9.94 16.71
CA LYS A 307 23.66 9.14 16.01
C LYS A 307 23.00 8.08 15.16
N LYS A 308 23.44 7.95 13.91
CA LYS A 308 23.00 6.86 13.05
C LYS A 308 23.62 5.55 13.50
N ARG A 309 22.90 4.45 13.27
CA ARG A 309 23.40 3.09 13.51
C ARG A 309 23.61 2.39 12.19
N HIS A 310 24.67 1.62 12.08
CA HIS A 310 24.98 0.87 10.86
C HIS A 310 24.86 -0.63 11.10
N VAL A 311 24.33 -1.35 10.13
CA VAL A 311 24.24 -2.81 10.13
C VAL A 311 24.86 -3.33 8.85
N LEU A 312 25.78 -4.28 8.98
CA LEU A 312 26.39 -4.97 7.86
C LEU A 312 25.53 -6.17 7.49
N MET A 313 24.98 -6.16 6.27
CA MET A 313 24.28 -7.26 5.64
C MET A 313 25.30 -8.27 5.10
N ASN A 314 25.17 -9.51 5.57
CA ASN A 314 25.93 -10.63 5.03
C ASN A 314 25.31 -11.01 3.67
N SER A 315 26.02 -10.76 2.57
CA SER A 315 25.60 -11.29 1.28
C SER A 315 26.02 -12.76 1.20
N ILE A 316 25.05 -13.68 1.23
CA ILE A 316 25.28 -14.97 0.57
C ILE A 316 24.88 -14.71 -0.87
N LEU A 317 25.87 -14.64 -1.77
CA LEU A 317 25.60 -14.58 -3.20
C LEU A 317 24.61 -15.71 -3.53
N PHE A 318 23.43 -15.35 -4.03
CA PHE A 318 22.52 -16.31 -4.66
C PHE A 318 23.20 -16.84 -5.93
N HIS A 319 24.14 -17.78 -5.78
CA HIS A 319 24.69 -18.56 -6.90
C HIS A 319 23.73 -19.67 -7.35
N THR A 320 22.52 -19.73 -6.83
CA THR A 320 21.49 -20.62 -7.35
C THR A 320 20.76 -19.92 -8.47
N ASN A 321 21.21 -20.15 -9.71
CA ASN A 321 20.42 -20.14 -10.96
C ASN A 321 19.04 -19.46 -10.84
N ILE A 322 19.02 -18.14 -10.63
CA ILE A 322 17.87 -17.38 -11.09
C ILE A 322 18.06 -17.41 -12.60
N ASN A 323 17.41 -18.37 -13.26
CA ASN A 323 17.15 -18.31 -14.69
C ASN A 323 16.25 -17.09 -14.95
N LEU A 324 16.78 -15.89 -14.74
CA LEU A 324 16.43 -14.71 -15.50
C LEU A 324 16.96 -15.04 -16.90
N LYS A 325 16.17 -15.78 -17.69
CA LYS A 325 16.36 -15.81 -19.13
C LYS A 325 16.26 -14.37 -19.58
N PHE A 326 17.42 -13.74 -19.76
CA PHE A 326 17.58 -12.57 -20.59
C PHE A 326 17.06 -12.96 -21.97
N TYR A 327 15.78 -12.68 -22.25
CA TYR A 327 15.33 -12.55 -23.63
C TYR A 327 15.85 -11.20 -24.11
N SER A 328 17.13 -11.12 -24.44
CA SER A 328 17.63 -10.12 -25.38
C SER A 328 17.01 -10.46 -26.75
N ARG A 329 15.81 -9.96 -27.01
CA ARG A 329 15.35 -9.81 -28.40
C ARG A 329 15.93 -8.51 -28.93
N THR A 330 17.17 -8.60 -29.40
CA THR A 330 17.61 -7.82 -30.56
C THR A 330 16.66 -8.12 -31.71
N TRP A 331 15.83 -7.14 -32.07
CA TRP A 331 15.28 -7.08 -33.41
C TRP A 331 16.29 -6.32 -34.27
N LEU A 332 17.05 -7.06 -35.07
CA LEU A 332 17.36 -6.59 -36.41
C LEU A 332 16.02 -6.56 -37.16
N VAL A 333 15.84 -5.50 -37.95
CA VAL A 333 14.67 -5.12 -38.76
C VAL A 333 13.88 -6.31 -39.29
#